data_AF-A0A9F2RCG0-F1
#
_entry.id   AF-A0A9F2RCG0-F1
#
_cell.length_a   1.000
_cell.length_b   1.000
_cell.length_c   1.000
_cell.angle_alpha   90.00
_cell.angle_beta   90.00
_cell.angle_gamma   90.00
#
_symmetry.space_group_name_H-M   'P 1'
#
loop_
_entity.id
_entity.type
_entity.pdbx_description
1 polymer ?
#
loop_
_entity_poly.entity_id
_entity_poly.type
_entity_poly.pdbx_seq_one_letter_code
_entity_poly.pdbx_strand_id
1 'polypeptide(L)'
;MNGNPQNPYCSGIDGVMEAYYMSLKSVQLYGPTNFAPVINHVARYAASIKDGSQYFVLLIITDGVISDMAQTKESIVNAAKLPMSVIIVGVGPAEFDAMEELDGDEVRVSSRGVYAERDIVQFVPFRDYIDRTGNHILSMARLARDVLAEIPDQFLSYMRVRGIKPSPAPPPYTPPIHVVQTQI
;
A
#
# COMPACT_ATOMS: atom_id res chain seq x y z
N MET A 1 8.81 -12.95 0.04
CA MET A 1 10.01 -12.15 0.33
C MET A 1 10.86 -12.73 1.47
N ASN A 2 10.33 -13.46 2.45
CA ASN A 2 11.16 -14.14 3.47
C ASN A 2 11.50 -15.63 3.14
N GLY A 3 11.24 -16.07 1.90
CA GLY A 3 11.47 -17.45 1.46
C GLY A 3 10.47 -18.50 1.99
N ASN A 4 9.48 -18.11 2.82
CA ASN A 4 8.48 -19.04 3.36
C ASN A 4 7.11 -18.85 2.69
N PRO A 5 6.66 -19.78 1.83
CA PRO A 5 5.36 -19.68 1.15
C PRO A 5 4.15 -19.75 2.10
N GLN A 6 4.30 -20.33 3.29
CA GLN A 6 3.21 -20.48 4.27
C GLN A 6 3.10 -19.29 5.22
N ASN A 7 4.18 -18.52 5.40
CA ASN A 7 4.19 -17.35 6.26
C ASN A 7 5.01 -16.24 5.61
N PRO A 8 4.39 -15.35 4.81
CA PRO A 8 5.11 -14.28 4.13
C PRO A 8 5.44 -13.08 5.04
N TYR A 9 5.04 -13.08 6.31
CA TYR A 9 5.19 -11.94 7.21
C TYR A 9 6.65 -11.69 7.60
N CYS A 10 7.00 -10.40 7.71
CA CYS A 10 8.31 -9.93 8.15
C CYS A 10 8.17 -9.18 9.48
N SER A 11 9.19 -9.23 10.34
CA SER A 11 9.20 -8.51 11.60
C SER A 11 9.61 -7.05 11.39
N GLY A 12 8.61 -6.16 11.31
CA GLY A 12 8.84 -4.73 11.10
C GLY A 12 9.52 -4.40 9.77
N ILE A 13 9.95 -3.15 9.61
CA ILE A 13 10.61 -2.67 8.39
C ILE A 13 11.98 -3.32 8.20
N ASP A 14 12.75 -3.53 9.27
CA ASP A 14 14.06 -4.16 9.19
C ASP A 14 13.97 -5.58 8.59
N GLY A 15 12.96 -6.37 8.99
CA GLY A 15 12.72 -7.68 8.41
C GLY A 15 12.31 -7.63 6.93
N VAL A 16 11.59 -6.59 6.50
CA VAL A 16 11.27 -6.37 5.07
C VAL A 16 12.55 -6.06 4.29
N MET A 17 13.44 -5.21 4.82
CA MET A 17 14.70 -4.87 4.18
C MET A 17 15.62 -6.10 4.06
N GLU A 18 15.73 -6.90 5.13
CA GLU A 18 16.49 -8.15 5.10
C GLU A 18 15.94 -9.12 4.03
N ALA A 19 14.63 -9.35 4.04
CA ALA A 19 13.93 -10.18 3.07
C ALA A 19 14.16 -9.72 1.62
N TYR A 20 14.14 -8.42 1.38
CA TYR A 20 14.44 -7.81 0.09
C TYR A 20 15.88 -8.11 -0.37
N TYR A 21 16.88 -7.83 0.48
CA TYR A 21 18.30 -8.08 0.15
C TYR A 21 18.61 -9.55 -0.09
N MET A 22 17.96 -10.46 0.64
CA MET A 22 18.11 -11.90 0.43
C MET A 22 17.46 -12.36 -0.89
N SER A 23 16.29 -11.81 -1.23
CA SER A 23 15.60 -12.11 -2.48
C SER A 23 16.45 -11.71 -3.69
N LEU A 24 17.05 -10.53 -3.69
CA LEU A 24 17.94 -10.06 -4.77
C LEU A 24 19.11 -11.01 -5.09
N LYS A 25 19.59 -11.77 -4.10
CA LYS A 25 20.70 -12.71 -4.27
C LYS A 25 20.25 -14.08 -4.76
N SER A 26 18.96 -14.40 -4.63
CA SER A 26 18.44 -15.76 -4.81
C SER A 26 17.43 -15.89 -5.94
N VAL A 27 16.92 -14.78 -6.48
CA VAL A 27 15.96 -14.77 -7.59
C VAL A 27 16.59 -14.23 -8.86
N GLN A 28 16.12 -14.72 -10.00
CA GLN A 28 16.40 -14.11 -11.30
C GLN A 28 15.26 -13.13 -11.63
N LEU A 29 15.60 -11.86 -11.88
CA LEU A 29 14.63 -10.87 -12.31
C LEU A 29 14.05 -11.27 -13.68
N TYR A 30 12.74 -11.22 -13.80
CA TYR A 30 12.00 -11.62 -14.99
C TYR A 30 10.72 -10.77 -15.14
N GLY A 31 10.12 -10.79 -16.32
CA GLY A 31 8.85 -10.10 -16.62
C GLY A 31 7.76 -11.08 -17.08
N PRO A 32 6.54 -10.63 -17.37
CA PRO A 32 6.07 -9.25 -17.40
C PRO A 32 5.76 -8.68 -16.00
N THR A 33 5.48 -7.37 -15.94
CA THR A 33 5.08 -6.67 -14.71
C THR A 33 3.56 -6.78 -14.54
N ASN A 34 3.11 -7.66 -13.65
CA ASN A 34 1.69 -7.95 -13.42
C ASN A 34 1.25 -7.59 -12.00
N PHE A 35 0.23 -6.76 -11.82
CA PHE A 35 -0.24 -6.35 -10.48
C PHE A 35 -1.45 -7.14 -9.99
N ALA A 36 -2.28 -7.68 -10.89
CA ALA A 36 -3.48 -8.41 -10.50
C ALA A 36 -3.20 -9.56 -9.50
N PRO A 37 -2.12 -10.36 -9.63
CA PRO A 37 -1.83 -11.43 -8.67
C PRO A 37 -1.61 -10.94 -7.24
N VAL A 38 -0.86 -9.84 -7.04
CA VAL A 38 -0.55 -9.33 -5.70
C VAL A 38 -1.74 -8.61 -5.08
N ILE A 39 -2.51 -7.86 -5.88
CA ILE A 39 -3.75 -7.22 -5.42
C ILE A 39 -4.74 -8.30 -4.96
N ASN A 40 -4.95 -9.34 -5.78
CA ASN A 40 -5.83 -10.46 -5.43
C ASN A 40 -5.34 -11.23 -4.19
N HIS A 41 -4.02 -11.30 -3.96
CA HIS A 41 -3.48 -11.96 -2.78
C HIS A 41 -3.87 -11.20 -1.51
N VAL A 42 -3.63 -9.89 -1.45
CA VAL A 42 -4.00 -9.05 -0.29
C VAL A 42 -5.52 -8.97 -0.12
N ALA A 43 -6.27 -8.88 -1.22
CA ALA A 43 -7.74 -8.88 -1.20
C ALA A 43 -8.32 -10.10 -0.47
N ARG A 44 -7.71 -11.29 -0.58
CA ARG A 44 -8.16 -12.48 0.15
C ARG A 44 -8.05 -12.30 1.67
N TYR A 45 -6.97 -11.70 2.15
CA TYR A 45 -6.81 -11.39 3.58
C TYR A 45 -7.80 -10.32 4.01
N ALA A 46 -7.91 -9.23 3.25
CA ALA A 46 -8.84 -8.13 3.54
C ALA A 46 -10.30 -8.62 3.59
N ALA A 47 -10.69 -9.55 2.72
CA ALA A 47 -12.05 -10.12 2.69
C ALA A 47 -12.43 -10.91 3.96
N SER A 48 -11.45 -11.37 4.74
CA SER A 48 -11.70 -12.03 6.02
C SER A 48 -12.07 -11.05 7.15
N ILE A 49 -11.79 -9.75 6.97
CA ILE A 49 -12.05 -8.71 7.95
C ILE A 49 -13.34 -7.97 7.61
N LYS A 50 -14.32 -8.01 8.51
CA LYS A 50 -15.65 -7.41 8.30
C LYS A 50 -16.06 -6.41 9.38
N ASP A 51 -15.42 -6.48 10.54
CA ASP A 51 -15.73 -5.68 11.72
C ASP A 51 -14.99 -4.34 11.77
N GLY A 52 -14.06 -4.11 10.83
CA GLY A 52 -13.23 -2.91 10.77
C GLY A 52 -12.07 -2.91 11.76
N SER A 53 -11.76 -4.06 12.36
CA SER A 53 -10.60 -4.22 13.26
C SER A 53 -9.25 -4.02 12.55
N GLN A 54 -9.21 -4.23 11.23
CA GLN A 54 -8.02 -4.10 10.40
C GLN A 54 -8.37 -3.44 9.06
N TYR A 55 -7.41 -2.69 8.54
CA TYR A 55 -7.44 -2.11 7.20
C TYR A 55 -6.06 -2.29 6.57
N PHE A 56 -6.02 -2.75 5.33
CA PHE A 56 -4.77 -3.11 4.65
C PHE A 56 -4.32 -2.02 3.69
N VAL A 57 -3.03 -1.72 3.67
CA VAL A 57 -2.43 -0.86 2.66
C VAL A 57 -1.39 -1.69 1.92
N LEU A 58 -1.63 -1.96 0.64
CA LEU A 58 -0.68 -2.65 -0.23
C LEU A 58 0.20 -1.61 -0.92
N LEU A 59 1.49 -1.60 -0.58
CA LEU A 59 2.49 -0.79 -1.29
C LEU A 59 3.14 -1.63 -2.41
N ILE A 60 3.04 -1.15 -3.65
CA ILE A 60 3.70 -1.69 -4.84
C ILE A 60 4.77 -0.70 -5.28
N ILE A 61 6.02 -1.17 -5.42
CA ILE A 61 7.12 -0.38 -5.97
C ILE A 61 7.50 -1.01 -7.31
N THR A 62 7.54 -0.22 -8.38
CA THR A 62 7.79 -0.73 -9.74
C THR A 62 8.61 0.25 -10.56
N ASP A 63 9.45 -0.26 -11.46
CA ASP A 63 10.28 0.52 -12.37
C ASP A 63 9.79 0.51 -13.83
N GLY A 64 8.65 -0.12 -14.10
CA GLY A 64 8.19 -0.39 -15.46
C GLY A 64 6.68 -0.40 -15.61
N VAL A 65 6.24 -0.46 -16.86
CA VAL A 65 4.84 -0.40 -17.27
C VAL A 65 4.10 -1.69 -16.93
N ILE A 66 2.86 -1.55 -16.46
CA ILE A 66 1.98 -2.68 -16.19
C ILE A 66 1.60 -3.42 -17.47
N SER A 67 1.68 -4.75 -17.43
CA SER A 67 1.40 -5.62 -18.59
C SER A 67 0.02 -6.28 -18.54
N ASP A 68 -0.60 -6.36 -17.37
CA ASP A 68 -1.91 -6.99 -17.15
C ASP A 68 -3.02 -5.98 -16.81
N MET A 69 -3.05 -4.84 -17.51
CA MET A 69 -3.95 -3.71 -17.22
C MET A 69 -5.42 -4.14 -17.03
N ALA A 70 -5.97 -4.95 -17.93
CA ALA A 70 -7.37 -5.37 -17.85
C ALA A 70 -7.67 -6.20 -16.59
N GLN A 71 -6.76 -7.12 -16.24
CA GLN A 71 -6.84 -7.96 -15.05
C GLN A 71 -6.66 -7.13 -13.79
N THR A 72 -5.75 -6.15 -13.83
CA THR A 72 -5.50 -5.25 -12.70
C THR A 72 -6.71 -4.36 -12.41
N LYS A 73 -7.35 -3.78 -13.45
CA LYS A 73 -8.62 -3.06 -13.29
C LYS A 73 -9.71 -3.96 -12.70
N GLU A 74 -9.84 -5.19 -13.19
CA GLU A 74 -10.79 -6.16 -12.62
C GLU A 74 -10.49 -6.46 -11.13
N SER A 75 -9.22 -6.62 -10.76
CA SER A 75 -8.80 -6.79 -9.37
C SER A 75 -9.11 -5.58 -8.50
N ILE A 76 -8.88 -4.37 -9.00
CA ILE A 76 -9.18 -3.11 -8.28
C ILE A 76 -10.68 -2.96 -8.05
N VAL A 77 -11.50 -3.13 -9.09
CA VAL A 77 -12.97 -3.07 -8.98
C VAL A 77 -13.47 -4.08 -7.94
N ASN A 78 -12.93 -5.30 -7.94
CA ASN A 78 -13.29 -6.32 -6.97
C ASN A 78 -12.80 -6.00 -5.54
N ALA A 79 -11.63 -5.38 -5.40
CA ALA A 79 -11.04 -5.01 -4.12
C ALA A 79 -11.69 -3.76 -3.49
N ALA A 80 -12.33 -2.89 -4.29
CA ALA A 80 -12.95 -1.65 -3.82
C ALA A 80 -14.01 -1.82 -2.73
N LYS A 81 -14.61 -3.02 -2.60
CA LYS A 81 -15.59 -3.35 -1.55
C LYS A 81 -14.98 -3.84 -0.22
N LEU A 82 -13.65 -4.00 -0.18
CA LEU A 82 -12.87 -4.60 0.92
C LEU A 82 -12.13 -3.52 1.74
N PRO A 83 -11.72 -3.81 2.99
CA PRO A 83 -10.96 -2.88 3.83
C PRO A 83 -9.49 -2.81 3.38
N MET A 84 -9.24 -2.34 2.16
CA MET A 84 -7.88 -2.15 1.66
C MET A 84 -7.75 -0.96 0.70
N SER A 85 -6.54 -0.44 0.64
CA SER A 85 -6.03 0.52 -0.33
C SER A 85 -4.76 -0.02 -1.01
N VAL A 86 -4.42 0.52 -2.17
CA VAL A 86 -3.23 0.18 -2.95
C VAL A 86 -2.47 1.47 -3.23
N ILE A 87 -1.20 1.51 -2.86
CA ILE A 87 -0.28 2.58 -3.21
C ILE A 87 0.68 2.03 -4.26
N ILE A 88 0.85 2.72 -5.38
CA ILE A 88 1.79 2.38 -6.44
C ILE A 88 2.84 3.49 -6.50
N VAL A 89 4.10 3.13 -6.26
CA VAL A 89 5.24 4.04 -6.38
C VAL A 89 6.06 3.67 -7.61
N GLY A 90 6.05 4.55 -8.60
CA GLY A 90 6.85 4.41 -9.81
C GLY A 90 8.27 4.92 -9.60
N VAL A 91 9.28 4.08 -9.80
CA VAL A 91 10.70 4.45 -9.74
C VAL A 91 11.36 4.40 -11.12
N GLY A 92 12.47 5.13 -11.31
CA GLY A 92 13.17 5.11 -12.58
C GLY A 92 12.49 5.94 -13.69
N PRO A 93 12.92 5.75 -14.95
CA PRO A 93 12.57 6.66 -16.05
C PRO A 93 11.37 6.22 -16.90
N ALA A 94 10.70 5.10 -16.59
CA ALA A 94 9.59 4.59 -17.41
C ALA A 94 8.42 5.59 -17.54
N GLU A 95 7.57 5.40 -18.55
CA GLU A 95 6.32 6.15 -18.70
C GLU A 95 5.23 5.53 -17.82
N PHE A 96 4.44 6.37 -17.14
CA PHE A 96 3.49 5.92 -16.11
C PHE A 96 2.02 6.28 -16.40
N ASP A 97 1.67 6.64 -17.64
CA ASP A 97 0.28 6.96 -18.06
C ASP A 97 -0.73 5.87 -17.63
N ALA A 98 -0.29 4.61 -17.70
CA ALA A 98 -1.08 3.46 -17.28
C ALA A 98 -1.39 3.48 -15.78
N MET A 99 -0.48 3.97 -14.94
CA MET A 99 -0.66 4.07 -13.50
C MET A 99 -1.52 5.27 -13.12
N GLU A 100 -1.42 6.38 -13.86
CA GLU A 100 -2.32 7.53 -13.73
C GLU A 100 -3.78 7.13 -14.03
N GLU A 101 -4.00 6.26 -15.03
CA GLU A 101 -5.34 5.71 -15.29
C GLU A 101 -5.88 4.86 -14.12
N LEU A 102 -5.00 4.20 -13.36
CA LEU A 102 -5.39 3.39 -12.20
C LEU A 102 -5.71 4.22 -10.96
N ASP A 103 -5.18 5.44 -10.86
CA ASP A 103 -5.29 6.33 -9.70
C ASP A 103 -6.74 6.71 -9.38
N GLY A 104 -7.64 6.70 -10.38
CA GLY A 104 -9.08 6.82 -10.15
C GLY A 104 -9.59 8.26 -9.87
N ASP A 105 -8.69 9.21 -9.68
CA ASP A 105 -8.95 10.63 -9.39
C ASP A 105 -9.90 11.32 -10.38
N GLU A 106 -9.66 11.17 -11.68
CA GLU A 106 -10.52 11.76 -12.72
C GLU A 106 -11.75 10.90 -13.00
N VAL A 107 -11.52 9.60 -13.18
CA VAL A 107 -12.54 8.62 -13.54
C VAL A 107 -12.29 7.34 -12.75
N ARG A 108 -13.28 6.96 -11.94
CA ARG A 108 -13.24 5.69 -11.20
C ARG A 108 -12.91 4.53 -12.13
N VAL A 109 -11.96 3.70 -11.69
CA VAL A 109 -11.58 2.48 -12.39
C VAL A 109 -12.81 1.62 -12.66
N SER A 110 -12.92 1.12 -13.89
CA SER A 110 -14.00 0.24 -14.30
C SER A 110 -13.48 -0.99 -15.05
N SER A 111 -14.23 -2.08 -14.96
CA SER A 111 -13.96 -3.31 -15.69
C SER A 111 -15.29 -3.95 -16.09
N ARG A 112 -15.39 -4.33 -17.37
CA ARG A 112 -16.59 -4.95 -17.97
C ARG A 112 -17.89 -4.18 -17.69
N GLY A 113 -17.82 -2.85 -17.71
CA GLY A 113 -18.96 -1.95 -17.47
C GLY A 113 -19.35 -1.74 -16.01
N VAL A 114 -18.59 -2.30 -15.06
CA VAL A 114 -18.79 -2.10 -13.62
C VAL A 114 -17.71 -1.16 -13.10
N TYR A 115 -18.14 -0.08 -12.43
CA TYR A 115 -17.24 0.86 -11.76
C TYR A 115 -16.89 0.38 -10.35
N ALA A 116 -15.68 0.70 -9.90
CA ALA A 116 -15.27 0.51 -8.51
C ALA A 116 -16.20 1.31 -7.57
N GLU A 117 -16.62 0.69 -6.46
CA GLU A 117 -17.52 1.31 -5.47
C GLU A 117 -16.88 2.52 -4.77
N ARG A 118 -15.55 2.52 -4.67
CA ARG A 118 -14.72 3.54 -4.05
C ARG A 118 -13.42 3.65 -4.82
N ASP A 119 -12.79 4.81 -4.70
CA ASP A 119 -11.38 4.90 -5.04
C ASP A 119 -10.52 4.21 -3.97
N ILE A 120 -9.50 3.49 -4.41
CA ILE A 120 -8.60 2.73 -3.54
C ILE A 120 -7.15 2.74 -4.02
N VAL A 121 -6.83 3.40 -5.13
CA VAL A 121 -5.46 3.45 -5.66
C VAL A 121 -4.90 4.83 -5.37
N GLN A 122 -3.61 4.90 -5.04
CA GLN A 122 -2.83 6.13 -5.06
C GLN A 122 -1.58 5.86 -5.90
N PHE A 123 -1.35 6.61 -6.96
CA PHE A 123 -0.11 6.57 -7.73
C PHE A 123 0.81 7.74 -7.38
N VAL A 124 2.10 7.46 -7.20
CA VAL A 124 3.13 8.49 -6.99
C VAL A 124 4.39 8.18 -7.82
N PRO A 125 4.76 9.03 -8.79
CA PRO A 125 6.05 8.94 -9.47
C PRO A 125 7.17 9.45 -8.56
N PHE A 126 8.01 8.56 -8.05
CA PHE A 126 9.10 8.89 -7.11
C PHE A 126 10.11 9.90 -7.68
N ARG A 127 10.30 9.91 -9.00
CA ARG A 127 11.22 10.82 -9.70
C ARG A 127 10.93 12.30 -9.45
N ASP A 128 9.69 12.65 -9.16
CA ASP A 128 9.26 14.05 -8.94
C ASP A 128 9.75 14.61 -7.60
N TYR A 129 10.22 13.72 -6.71
CA TYR A 129 10.68 14.05 -5.35
C TYR A 129 12.19 13.87 -5.18
N ILE A 130 12.92 13.54 -6.24
CA ILE A 130 14.38 13.51 -6.23
C ILE A 130 14.89 14.92 -6.50
N ASP A 131 15.14 15.68 -5.44
CA ASP A 131 15.76 17.00 -5.54
C ASP A 131 17.26 16.87 -5.84
N ARG A 132 17.70 17.39 -6.99
CA ARG A 132 19.11 17.46 -7.39
C ARG A 132 19.89 18.55 -6.64
N THR A 133 19.21 19.42 -5.91
CA THR A 133 19.82 20.57 -5.18
C THR A 133 20.14 20.29 -3.72
N GLY A 134 19.82 19.09 -3.20
CA GLY A 134 20.37 18.56 -1.95
C GLY A 134 19.49 18.75 -0.70
N ASN A 135 18.25 19.23 -0.81
CA ASN A 135 17.35 19.32 0.35
C ASN A 135 16.51 18.03 0.54
N HIS A 136 17.20 16.95 0.85
CA HIS A 136 16.62 15.59 0.97
C HIS A 136 15.49 15.48 2.00
N ILE A 137 15.53 16.26 3.09
CA ILE A 137 14.52 16.16 4.15
C ILE A 137 13.15 16.66 3.65
N LEU A 138 13.14 17.81 2.98
CA LEU A 138 11.90 18.37 2.44
C LEU A 138 11.33 17.50 1.32
N SER A 139 12.20 16.89 0.52
CA SER A 139 11.80 16.02 -0.58
C SER A 139 11.17 14.72 -0.09
N MET A 140 11.74 14.10 0.96
CA MET A 140 11.15 12.93 1.62
C MET A 140 9.83 13.24 2.33
N ALA A 141 9.72 14.41 2.96
CA ALA A 141 8.47 14.82 3.61
C ALA A 141 7.34 15.03 2.59
N ARG A 142 7.64 15.62 1.43
CA ARG A 142 6.67 15.78 0.33
C ARG A 142 6.26 14.43 -0.25
N LEU A 143 7.22 13.53 -0.48
CA LEU A 143 6.92 12.17 -0.94
C LEU A 143 6.00 11.45 0.05
N ALA A 144 6.33 11.46 1.34
CA ALA A 144 5.52 10.79 2.36
C ALA A 144 4.11 11.38 2.46
N ARG A 145 3.97 12.70 2.30
CA ARG A 145 2.68 13.38 2.25
C ARG A 145 1.85 12.86 1.08
N ASP A 146 2.43 12.85 -0.12
CA ASP A 146 1.68 12.54 -1.35
C ASP A 146 1.36 11.04 -1.45
N VAL A 147 2.28 10.17 -0.99
CA VAL A 147 2.06 8.71 -0.88
C VAL A 147 0.89 8.35 0.06
N LEU A 148 0.64 9.16 1.09
CA LEU A 148 -0.38 8.88 2.11
C LEU A 148 -1.61 9.78 2.00
N ALA A 149 -1.67 10.66 1.00
CA ALA A 149 -2.65 11.74 0.93
C ALA A 149 -4.10 11.22 0.94
N GLU A 150 -4.38 10.18 0.17
CA GLU A 150 -5.75 9.66 0.02
C GLU A 150 -6.14 8.59 1.05
N ILE A 151 -5.17 7.95 1.69
CA ILE A 151 -5.44 6.81 2.58
C ILE A 151 -6.47 7.14 3.69
N PRO A 152 -6.42 8.32 4.36
CA PRO A 152 -7.43 8.68 5.36
C PRO A 152 -8.85 8.72 4.78
N ASP A 153 -9.04 9.30 3.60
CA ASP A 153 -10.35 9.43 2.97
C ASP A 153 -10.86 8.09 2.44
N GLN A 154 -9.98 7.29 1.83
CA GLN A 154 -10.29 5.93 1.39
C GLN A 154 -10.72 5.04 2.58
N PHE A 155 -9.99 5.12 3.70
CA PHE A 155 -10.32 4.41 4.95
C PHE A 155 -11.69 4.85 5.49
N LEU A 156 -11.91 6.17 5.63
CA LEU A 156 -13.16 6.70 6.16
C LEU A 156 -14.35 6.38 5.24
N SER A 157 -14.14 6.41 3.92
CA SER A 157 -15.13 6.01 2.92
C SER A 157 -15.59 4.55 3.14
N TYR A 158 -14.64 3.62 3.33
CA TYR A 158 -14.96 2.24 3.68
C TYR A 158 -15.77 2.12 4.97
N MET A 159 -15.29 2.74 6.06
CA MET A 159 -15.90 2.61 7.38
C MET A 159 -17.33 3.19 7.41
N ARG A 160 -17.55 4.34 6.77
CA ARG A 160 -18.87 5.00 6.70
C ARG A 160 -19.89 4.16 5.93
N VAL A 161 -19.53 3.66 4.74
CA VAL A 161 -20.43 2.84 3.91
C VAL A 161 -20.84 1.55 4.62
N ARG A 162 -19.97 1.02 5.48
CA ARG A 162 -20.23 -0.19 6.28
C ARG A 162 -20.85 0.08 7.65
N GLY A 163 -21.06 1.34 8.03
CA GLY A 163 -21.61 1.70 9.35
C GLY A 163 -20.69 1.33 10.52
N ILE A 164 -19.39 1.14 10.26
CA ILE A 164 -18.41 0.79 11.29
C ILE A 164 -18.08 2.05 12.08
N LYS A 165 -18.28 1.99 13.39
CA LYS A 165 -17.96 3.08 14.31
C LYS A 165 -16.57 2.88 14.92
N PRO A 166 -15.83 3.96 15.22
CA PRO A 166 -14.58 3.86 15.94
C PRO A 166 -14.77 3.11 17.27
N SER A 167 -13.82 2.25 17.60
CA SER A 167 -13.72 1.68 18.94
C SER A 167 -13.56 2.78 19.99
N PRO A 168 -13.98 2.54 21.24
CA PRO A 168 -13.69 3.46 22.34
C PRO A 168 -12.20 3.81 22.39
N ALA A 169 -11.87 5.06 22.71
CA ALA A 169 -10.49 5.48 22.84
C ALA A 169 -9.74 4.55 23.81
N PRO A 170 -8.53 4.07 23.45
CA PRO A 170 -7.72 3.34 24.41
C PRO A 170 -7.48 4.20 25.65
N PRO A 171 -7.30 3.59 26.84
CA PRO A 171 -7.00 4.34 28.05
C PRO A 171 -5.74 5.21 27.84
N PRO A 172 -5.63 6.37 28.52
CA PRO A 172 -4.46 7.23 28.42
C PRO A 172 -3.19 6.42 28.65
N TYR A 173 -2.20 6.57 27.76
CA TYR A 173 -0.92 5.90 27.90
C TYR A 173 -0.28 6.25 29.24
N THR A 174 -0.14 5.26 30.13
CA THR A 174 0.68 5.35 31.34
C THR A 174 2.06 4.79 31.02
N PRO A 175 3.10 5.63 30.87
CA PRO A 175 4.45 5.11 30.68
C PRO A 175 4.84 4.20 31.85
N PRO A 176 5.52 3.07 31.60
CA PRO A 176 6.01 2.20 32.66
C PRO A 176 6.95 2.97 33.58
N ILE A 177 6.67 2.95 34.89
CA ILE A 177 7.52 3.54 35.92
C ILE A 177 8.83 2.76 35.91
N HIS A 178 9.92 3.38 35.42
CA HIS A 178 11.26 2.88 35.66
C HIS A 178 11.60 3.11 37.13
N VAL A 179 11.44 2.07 37.95
CA VAL A 179 12.00 2.06 39.30
C VAL A 179 13.50 1.90 39.15
N VAL A 180 14.25 3.00 39.26
CA VAL A 180 15.70 2.95 39.40
C VAL A 180 15.98 2.32 40.77
N GLN A 181 16.30 1.02 40.78
CA GLN A 181 16.89 0.38 41.95
C GLN A 181 18.31 0.87 42.10
N THR A 182 18.51 1.92 42.89
CA THR A 182 19.82 2.28 43.40
C THR A 182 20.19 1.23 44.45
N GLN A 183 21.03 0.26 44.09
CA GLN A 183 21.75 -0.54 45.07
C GLN A 183 22.83 0.35 45.70
N ILE A 184 22.77 0.48 47.02
CA ILE A 184 23.83 1.01 47.87
C ILE A 184 24.58 -0.18 48.45
#